data_AF-A0A7T3FWR1-F1
#
_entry.id   AF-A0A7T3FWR1-F1
#
_cell.length_a   1.000
_cell.length_b   1.000
_cell.length_c   1.000
_cell.angle_alpha   90.00
_cell.angle_beta   90.00
_cell.angle_gamma   90.00
#
_symmetry.space_group_name_H-M   'P 1'
#
loop_
_entity.id
_entity.type
_entity.pdbx_description
1 polymer ?
#
loop_
_entity_poly.entity_id
_entity_poly.type
_entity_poly.pdbx_seq_one_letter_code
_entity_poly.pdbx_strand_id
1 'polypeptide(L)'
;MTTVLAFDRDETVDVNPPPDREAVPLAWLRSFDERAAVEVWAIGNQRLRYEASVPGVPELLSGVGAGRARPRLLAGALWIEWHLHDYPVLRRLFAAAAPHVDAGAMPTRERRLRLIADLHDDASACVVVDDVDRSHVDGWDHYYPWEFVRAVRDGAFAFGPPD
;
A
#
# COMPACT_ATOMS: atom_id res chain seq x y z
N MET A 1 -3.71 -9.80 -16.31
CA MET A 1 -2.32 -9.58 -15.91
C MET A 1 -2.34 -8.46 -14.90
N THR A 2 -2.10 -8.79 -13.64
CA THR A 2 -2.20 -7.85 -12.51
C THR A 2 -0.81 -7.36 -12.16
N THR A 3 -0.65 -6.06 -11.95
CA THR A 3 0.55 -5.44 -11.38
C THR A 3 0.27 -5.08 -9.93
N VAL A 4 1.10 -5.57 -9.01
CA VAL A 4 1.00 -5.23 -7.59
C VAL A 4 1.99 -4.12 -7.28
N LEU A 5 1.50 -3.01 -6.71
CA LEU A 5 2.31 -1.87 -6.30
C LEU A 5 2.31 -1.76 -4.79
N ALA A 6 3.49 -1.71 -4.17
CA ALA A 6 3.65 -1.51 -2.73
C ALA A 6 4.36 -0.18 -2.46
N PHE A 7 3.74 0.70 -1.67
CA PHE A 7 4.27 2.03 -1.37
C PHE A 7 4.63 2.18 0.11
N ASP A 8 5.81 2.73 0.38
CA ASP A 8 6.04 3.48 1.61
C ASP A 8 5.29 4.83 1.54
N ARG A 9 5.19 5.51 2.69
CA ARG A 9 4.56 6.83 2.78
C ARG A 9 5.61 7.92 2.95
N ASP A 10 6.51 7.71 3.89
CA ASP A 10 7.38 8.76 4.38
C ASP A 10 8.53 8.92 3.38
N GLU A 11 8.84 10.15 3.03
CA GLU A 11 9.79 10.49 1.96
C GLU A 11 9.45 9.84 0.59
N THR A 12 8.19 9.46 0.37
CA THR A 12 7.75 8.71 -0.82
C THR A 12 6.60 9.36 -1.57
N VAL A 13 5.52 9.73 -0.88
CA VAL A 13 4.34 10.36 -1.49
C VAL A 13 4.25 11.85 -1.18
N ASP A 14 3.51 12.62 -1.98
CA ASP A 14 3.42 14.10 -1.86
C ASP A 14 2.90 14.65 -0.52
N VAL A 15 2.18 13.84 0.28
CA VAL A 15 1.76 14.20 1.65
C VAL A 15 2.87 14.03 2.69
N ASN A 16 4.00 13.42 2.32
CA ASN A 16 5.25 13.44 3.07
C ASN A 16 6.43 13.21 2.10
N PRO A 17 6.77 14.23 1.29
CA PRO A 17 7.68 14.08 0.17
C PRO A 17 9.14 13.97 0.64
N PRO A 18 10.04 13.36 -0.16
CA PRO A 18 11.47 13.48 0.06
C PRO A 18 11.88 14.97 -0.08
N PRO A 19 12.91 15.44 0.65
CA PRO A 19 13.20 16.87 0.77
C PRO A 19 13.56 17.58 -0.54
N ASP A 20 14.29 16.90 -1.44
CA ASP A 20 14.87 17.50 -2.65
C ASP A 20 14.59 16.67 -3.92
N ARG A 21 13.54 15.84 -3.91
CA ARG A 21 13.21 14.96 -5.02
C ARG A 21 11.70 14.95 -5.29
N GLU A 22 11.34 14.51 -6.49
CA GLU A 22 9.94 14.36 -6.85
C GLU A 22 9.30 13.21 -6.08
N ALA A 23 8.17 13.48 -5.43
CA ALA A 23 7.35 12.50 -4.73
C ALA A 23 6.30 11.91 -5.67
N VAL A 24 5.82 10.71 -5.34
CA VAL A 24 4.65 10.14 -6.03
C VAL A 24 3.40 10.91 -5.59
N PRO A 25 2.59 11.46 -6.51
CA PRO A 25 1.36 12.12 -6.11
C PRO A 25 0.41 11.13 -5.43
N LEU A 26 -0.15 11.47 -4.25
CA LEU A 26 -1.05 10.57 -3.52
C LEU A 26 -2.29 10.19 -4.35
N ALA A 27 -2.75 11.11 -5.20
CA ALA A 27 -3.84 10.87 -6.14
C ALA A 27 -3.55 9.72 -7.12
N TRP A 28 -2.28 9.50 -7.50
CA TRP A 28 -1.91 8.42 -8.40
C TRP A 28 -2.19 7.05 -7.79
N LEU A 29 -1.91 6.85 -6.50
CA LEU A 29 -2.16 5.58 -5.81
C LEU A 29 -3.65 5.20 -5.88
N ARG A 30 -4.53 6.19 -5.63
CA ARG A 30 -6.00 6.02 -5.73
C ARG A 30 -6.42 5.64 -7.14
N SER A 31 -5.95 6.39 -8.13
CA SER A 31 -6.30 6.17 -9.53
C SER A 31 -5.72 4.86 -10.10
N PHE A 32 -4.58 4.39 -9.59
CA PHE A 32 -4.02 3.10 -9.96
C PHE A 32 -4.85 1.96 -9.37
N ASP A 33 -5.19 2.02 -8.08
CA ASP A 33 -6.02 1.00 -7.42
C ASP A 33 -7.41 0.83 -8.09
N GLU A 34 -7.93 1.87 -8.74
CA GLU A 34 -9.18 1.80 -9.51
C GLU A 34 -9.05 0.94 -10.78
N ARG A 35 -7.86 0.83 -11.38
CA ARG A 35 -7.63 0.12 -12.64
C ARG A 35 -7.62 -1.39 -12.46
N ALA A 36 -8.46 -2.12 -13.19
CA ALA A 36 -8.65 -3.57 -13.05
C ALA A 36 -7.38 -4.43 -13.05
N ALA A 37 -6.31 -3.93 -13.68
CA ALA A 37 -5.03 -4.60 -13.79
C ALA A 37 -4.01 -4.19 -12.72
N VAL A 38 -4.37 -3.35 -11.74
CA VAL A 38 -3.45 -2.85 -10.72
C VAL A 38 -4.06 -3.00 -9.33
N GLU A 39 -3.22 -3.40 -8.38
CA GLU A 39 -3.54 -3.45 -6.97
C GLU A 39 -2.47 -2.70 -6.18
N VAL A 40 -2.89 -1.86 -5.23
CA VAL A 40 -1.98 -0.96 -4.49
C VAL A 40 -2.00 -1.30 -3.00
N TRP A 41 -0.83 -1.34 -2.37
CA TRP A 41 -0.65 -1.68 -0.96
C TRP A 41 0.17 -0.62 -0.22
N ALA A 42 -0.24 -0.29 1.00
CA ALA A 42 0.54 0.52 1.94
C ALA A 42 1.41 -0.37 2.84
N ILE A 43 2.71 -0.42 2.57
CA ILE A 43 3.66 -1.29 3.29
C ILE A 43 4.42 -0.57 4.40
N GLY A 44 4.49 0.76 4.34
CA GLY A 44 5.24 1.61 5.25
C GLY A 44 4.46 2.08 6.46
N ASN A 45 4.49 3.40 6.67
CA ASN A 45 3.63 4.10 7.62
C ASN A 45 2.16 3.94 7.24
N GLN A 46 1.41 3.29 8.13
CA GLN A 46 0.03 2.86 7.88
C GLN A 46 -0.98 4.00 7.82
N ARG A 47 -0.56 5.26 7.99
CA ARG A 47 -1.40 6.42 7.62
C ARG A 47 -1.75 6.42 6.13
N LEU A 48 -0.86 5.93 5.27
CA LEU A 48 -1.08 5.89 3.82
C LEU A 48 -2.32 5.07 3.42
N ARG A 49 -2.59 3.97 4.15
CA ARG A 49 -3.81 3.16 4.00
C ARG A 49 -5.07 4.03 4.00
N TYR A 50 -5.15 4.98 4.92
CA TYR A 50 -6.31 5.88 5.05
C TYR A 50 -6.24 7.03 4.04
N GLU A 51 -5.06 7.62 3.87
CA GLU A 51 -4.81 8.76 2.98
C GLU A 51 -4.99 8.41 1.50
N ALA A 52 -4.74 7.16 1.09
CA ALA A 52 -4.94 6.66 -0.27
C ALA A 52 -6.15 5.71 -0.40
N SER A 53 -6.78 5.33 0.72
CA SER A 53 -7.89 4.35 0.73
C SER A 53 -7.53 3.00 0.09
N VAL A 54 -6.30 2.54 0.33
CA VAL A 54 -5.72 1.28 -0.17
C VAL A 54 -5.51 0.31 1.01
N PRO A 55 -5.43 -1.02 0.79
CA PRO A 55 -5.11 -1.96 1.86
C PRO A 55 -3.71 -1.74 2.47
N GLY A 56 -3.54 -2.17 3.73
CA GLY A 56 -2.27 -2.09 4.45
C GLY A 56 -1.94 -3.37 5.23
N VAL A 57 -1.08 -3.26 6.25
CA VAL A 57 -0.63 -4.38 7.07
C VAL A 57 -1.78 -5.11 7.79
N PRO A 58 -2.80 -4.44 8.35
CA PRO A 58 -3.93 -5.15 8.96
C PRO A 58 -4.71 -6.02 7.96
N GLU A 59 -4.96 -5.54 6.73
CA GLU A 59 -5.58 -6.32 5.66
C GLU A 59 -4.73 -7.51 5.26
N LEU A 60 -3.41 -7.29 5.11
CA LEU A 60 -2.42 -8.32 4.80
C LEU A 60 -2.44 -9.46 5.84
N LEU A 61 -2.42 -9.12 7.13
CA LEU A 61 -2.37 -10.10 8.22
C LEU A 61 -3.71 -10.79 8.48
N SER A 62 -4.83 -10.13 8.20
CA SER A 62 -6.16 -10.73 8.35
C SER A 62 -6.53 -11.69 7.21
N GLY A 63 -5.68 -11.80 6.17
CA GLY A 63 -5.97 -12.57 4.96
C GLY A 63 -7.12 -11.98 4.12
N VAL A 64 -7.57 -10.76 4.45
CA VAL A 64 -8.60 -10.02 3.71
C VAL A 64 -7.90 -9.23 2.60
N GLY A 65 -7.33 -9.95 1.63
CA GLY A 65 -6.53 -9.36 0.55
C GLY A 65 -6.90 -9.84 -0.85
N ALA A 66 -7.51 -11.01 -1.03
CA ALA A 66 -7.69 -11.59 -2.37
C ALA A 66 -8.88 -11.01 -3.19
N GLY A 67 -9.40 -9.82 -2.87
CA GLY A 67 -10.57 -9.29 -3.58
C GLY A 67 -10.88 -7.81 -3.36
N ARG A 68 -10.88 -7.06 -4.48
CA ARG A 68 -11.29 -5.65 -4.68
C ARG A 68 -12.54 -5.15 -3.95
N ALA A 69 -13.44 -6.03 -3.54
CA ALA A 69 -14.81 -5.67 -3.17
C ALA A 69 -15.00 -5.18 -1.72
N ARG A 70 -14.00 -5.32 -0.83
CA ARG A 70 -14.15 -5.03 0.60
C ARG A 70 -13.33 -3.86 1.20
N PRO A 71 -12.18 -3.42 0.64
CA PRO A 71 -11.38 -2.35 1.25
C PRO A 71 -12.07 -0.97 1.25
N ARG A 72 -12.80 -0.63 0.18
CA ARG A 72 -13.43 0.71 0.00
C ARG A 72 -14.50 1.05 1.04
N LEU A 73 -15.28 0.05 1.46
CA LEU A 73 -16.33 0.23 2.48
C LEU A 73 -15.74 0.43 3.89
N LEU A 74 -14.64 -0.26 4.21
CA LEU A 74 -13.95 -0.07 5.49
C LEU A 74 -13.24 1.28 5.51
N ALA A 75 -12.46 1.66 4.49
CA ALA A 75 -11.71 2.93 4.52
C ALA A 75 -12.60 4.18 4.63
N GLY A 76 -13.74 4.21 3.92
CA GLY A 76 -14.71 5.29 4.00
C GLY A 76 -15.47 5.33 5.34
N ALA A 77 -15.88 4.17 5.86
CA ALA A 77 -16.48 4.07 7.20
C ALA A 77 -15.49 4.48 8.30
N LEU A 78 -14.20 4.13 8.16
CA LEU A 78 -13.12 4.47 9.08
C LEU A 78 -12.80 5.97 9.12
N TRP A 79 -12.95 6.69 8.00
CA TRP A 79 -12.75 8.16 7.94
C TRP A 79 -13.88 8.92 8.66
N ILE A 80 -15.12 8.43 8.54
CA ILE A 80 -16.31 8.94 9.24
C ILE A 80 -16.23 8.58 10.74
N GLU A 81 -15.79 7.36 11.09
CA GLU A 81 -15.63 6.90 12.47
C GLU A 81 -14.47 7.57 13.23
N TRP A 82 -13.36 7.91 12.56
CA TRP A 82 -12.23 8.66 13.15
C TRP A 82 -12.65 10.01 13.75
N HIS A 83 -13.71 10.62 13.20
CA HIS A 83 -14.20 11.92 13.61
C HIS A 83 -15.34 11.87 14.66
N LEU A 84 -15.84 10.68 15.08
CA LEU A 84 -17.12 10.56 15.80
C LEU A 84 -17.15 9.81 17.16
N HIS A 85 -16.02 9.31 17.69
CA HIS A 85 -15.87 8.72 19.06
C HIS A 85 -16.54 7.34 19.37
N ASP A 86 -15.76 6.51 20.07
CA ASP A 86 -16.01 5.28 20.88
C ASP A 86 -16.30 3.92 20.17
N TYR A 87 -15.55 2.87 20.57
CA TYR A 87 -15.13 1.75 19.69
C TYR A 87 -15.51 0.32 20.17
N PRO A 88 -16.70 -0.24 19.89
CA PRO A 88 -17.02 -1.63 20.24
C PRO A 88 -16.75 -2.66 19.12
N VAL A 89 -17.00 -2.32 17.84
CA VAL A 89 -16.87 -3.26 16.71
C VAL A 89 -15.43 -3.35 16.21
N LEU A 90 -14.76 -2.21 16.07
CA LEU A 90 -13.36 -2.12 15.70
C LEU A 90 -12.44 -2.76 16.74
N ARG A 91 -12.78 -2.69 18.03
CA ARG A 91 -12.04 -3.41 19.07
C ARG A 91 -12.04 -4.92 18.84
N ARG A 92 -13.04 -5.51 18.17
CA ARG A 92 -13.04 -6.95 17.82
C ARG A 92 -12.18 -7.28 16.61
N LEU A 93 -12.20 -6.44 15.57
CA LEU A 93 -11.35 -6.59 14.38
C LEU A 93 -9.88 -6.32 14.72
N PHE A 94 -9.62 -5.24 15.45
CA PHE A 94 -8.31 -4.98 16.03
C PHE A 94 -7.95 -6.02 17.08
N ALA A 95 -8.85 -6.56 17.92
CA ALA A 95 -8.48 -7.65 18.85
C ALA A 95 -8.00 -8.92 18.14
N ALA A 96 -8.41 -9.16 16.89
CA ALA A 96 -7.84 -10.25 16.08
C ALA A 96 -6.41 -9.94 15.61
N ALA A 97 -6.08 -8.66 15.38
CA ALA A 97 -4.74 -8.20 14.98
C ALA A 97 -3.85 -7.72 16.15
N ALA A 98 -4.46 -7.43 17.31
CA ALA A 98 -3.86 -6.86 18.51
C ALA A 98 -2.76 -7.75 19.11
N PRO A 99 -2.85 -9.10 19.07
CA PRO A 99 -1.73 -9.94 19.49
C PRO A 99 -0.44 -9.66 18.73
N HIS A 100 -0.51 -9.16 17.48
CA HIS A 100 0.66 -8.78 16.68
C HIS A 100 1.12 -7.35 16.94
N VAL A 101 0.20 -6.45 17.32
CA VAL A 101 0.49 -5.04 17.64
C VAL A 101 1.07 -4.90 19.05
N ASP A 102 0.48 -5.56 20.06
CA ASP A 102 0.88 -5.51 21.46
C ASP A 102 2.19 -6.28 21.74
N ALA A 103 2.57 -7.22 20.86
CA ALA A 103 3.84 -7.95 20.95
C ALA A 103 5.04 -7.18 20.35
N GLY A 104 4.82 -5.97 19.81
CA GLY A 104 5.85 -5.25 19.04
C GLY A 104 6.26 -5.94 17.73
N ALA A 105 5.46 -6.90 17.25
CA ALA A 105 5.80 -7.84 16.19
C ALA A 105 5.07 -7.53 14.87
N MET A 106 5.04 -6.25 14.47
CA MET A 106 4.71 -5.96 13.08
C MET A 106 5.78 -6.58 12.19
N PRO A 107 5.40 -7.33 11.14
CA PRO A 107 6.39 -7.91 10.23
C PRO A 107 7.30 -6.80 9.69
N THR A 108 8.57 -7.13 9.44
CA THR A 108 9.47 -6.18 8.77
C THR A 108 8.92 -5.81 7.39
N ARG A 109 9.37 -4.69 6.81
CA ARG A 109 8.92 -4.29 5.46
C ARG A 109 9.20 -5.39 4.43
N GLU A 110 10.35 -6.06 4.53
CA GLU A 110 10.69 -7.20 3.67
C GLU A 110 9.73 -8.37 3.87
N ARG A 111 9.34 -8.66 5.12
CA ARG A 111 8.36 -9.72 5.37
C ARG A 111 6.98 -9.35 4.83
N ARG A 112 6.57 -8.08 4.89
CA ARG A 112 5.31 -7.61 4.29
C ARG A 112 5.31 -7.83 2.78
N LEU A 113 6.38 -7.45 2.10
CA LEU A 113 6.54 -7.64 0.65
C LEU A 113 6.45 -9.12 0.24
N ARG A 114 7.14 -10.01 0.97
CA ARG A 114 7.04 -11.45 0.72
C ARG A 114 5.61 -11.97 0.89
N LEU A 115 4.92 -11.55 1.95
CA LEU A 115 3.53 -11.95 2.18
C LEU A 115 2.60 -11.44 1.09
N ILE A 116 2.80 -10.21 0.59
CA ILE A 116 2.03 -9.67 -0.53
C ILE A 116 2.30 -10.48 -1.81
N ALA A 117 3.57 -10.78 -2.11
CA ALA A 117 3.91 -11.63 -3.26
C ALA A 117 3.31 -13.04 -3.15
N ASP A 118 3.32 -13.65 -1.96
CA ASP A 118 2.69 -14.95 -1.71
C ASP A 118 1.16 -14.90 -1.93
N LEU A 119 0.51 -13.77 -1.63
CA LEU A 119 -0.92 -13.56 -1.89
C LEU A 119 -1.26 -13.33 -3.37
N HIS A 120 -0.26 -12.93 -4.16
CA HIS A 120 -0.39 -12.58 -5.57
C HIS A 120 0.62 -13.38 -6.41
N ASP A 121 0.65 -14.69 -6.22
CA ASP A 121 1.55 -15.60 -6.93
C ASP A 121 1.31 -15.64 -8.45
N ASP A 122 0.13 -15.17 -8.88
CA ASP A 122 -0.29 -15.00 -10.27
C ASP A 122 -0.06 -13.58 -10.83
N ALA A 123 0.48 -12.65 -10.03
CA ALA A 123 0.82 -11.31 -10.49
C ALA A 123 1.86 -11.36 -11.62
N SER A 124 1.68 -10.50 -12.61
CA SER A 124 2.61 -10.39 -13.73
C SER A 124 3.83 -9.55 -13.39
N ALA A 125 3.71 -8.68 -12.38
CA ALA A 125 4.79 -7.87 -11.84
C ALA A 125 4.46 -7.41 -10.41
N CYS A 126 5.48 -7.32 -9.57
CA CYS A 126 5.41 -6.74 -8.23
C CYS A 126 6.45 -5.62 -8.13
N VAL A 127 6.01 -4.42 -7.79
CA VAL A 127 6.84 -3.21 -7.76
C VAL A 127 6.75 -2.55 -6.39
N VAL A 128 7.89 -2.26 -5.79
CA VAL A 128 7.96 -1.56 -4.51
C VAL A 128 8.54 -0.17 -4.70
N VAL A 129 7.84 0.83 -4.18
CA VAL A 129 8.26 2.23 -4.18
C VAL A 129 8.52 2.64 -2.73
N ASP A 130 9.79 2.80 -2.40
CA ASP A 130 10.29 3.03 -1.04
C ASP A 130 11.53 3.93 -1.14
N ASP A 131 11.66 4.88 -0.23
CA ASP A 131 12.82 5.77 -0.11
C ASP A 131 14.07 5.01 0.36
N VAL A 132 13.89 3.84 0.98
CA VAL A 132 14.94 2.90 1.35
C VAL A 132 15.06 1.82 0.28
N ASP A 133 16.30 1.44 -0.06
CA ASP A 133 16.58 0.37 -1.01
C ASP A 133 15.92 -0.97 -0.61
N ARG A 134 15.08 -1.50 -1.51
CA ARG A 134 14.41 -2.80 -1.38
C ARG A 134 14.77 -3.78 -2.49
N SER A 135 15.76 -3.47 -3.33
CA SER A 135 16.18 -4.32 -4.46
C SER A 135 16.62 -5.74 -4.06
N HIS A 136 16.95 -5.95 -2.77
CA HIS A 136 17.32 -7.25 -2.22
C HIS A 136 16.13 -8.18 -1.91
N VAL A 137 14.89 -7.71 -2.08
CA VAL A 137 13.69 -8.53 -1.82
C VAL A 137 13.30 -9.26 -3.10
N ASP A 138 13.55 -10.57 -3.14
CA ASP A 138 13.24 -11.41 -4.29
C ASP A 138 11.79 -11.26 -4.76
N GLY A 139 11.60 -11.18 -6.08
CA GLY A 139 10.29 -11.05 -6.72
C GLY A 139 9.73 -9.63 -6.75
N TRP A 140 10.48 -8.61 -6.31
CA TRP A 140 10.07 -7.21 -6.33
C TRP A 140 11.06 -6.35 -7.11
N ASP A 141 10.53 -5.56 -8.06
CA ASP A 141 11.28 -4.48 -8.69
C ASP A 141 11.20 -3.23 -7.79
N HIS A 142 12.34 -2.77 -7.28
CA HIS A 142 12.40 -1.56 -6.46
C HIS A 142 12.58 -0.31 -7.32
N TYR A 143 11.85 0.74 -6.94
CA TYR A 143 12.02 2.09 -7.44
C TYR A 143 12.13 3.06 -6.28
N TYR A 144 13.05 4.02 -6.37
CA TYR A 144 12.90 5.25 -5.60
C TYR A 144 11.70 6.06 -6.11
N PRO A 145 11.09 6.93 -5.28
CA PRO A 145 9.88 7.68 -5.64
C PRO A 145 9.99 8.44 -6.97
N TRP A 146 11.10 9.18 -7.17
CA TRP A 146 11.34 9.95 -8.39
C TRP A 146 11.60 9.08 -9.63
N GLU A 147 12.15 7.87 -9.44
CA GLU A 147 12.36 6.92 -10.53
C GLU A 147 11.04 6.31 -10.96
N PHE A 148 10.17 5.99 -10.00
CA PHE A 148 8.82 5.50 -10.29
C PHE A 148 8.00 6.54 -11.05
N VAL A 149 7.99 7.79 -10.60
CA VAL A 149 7.27 8.88 -11.29
C VAL A 149 7.76 9.01 -12.73
N ARG A 150 9.08 8.99 -12.94
CA ARG A 150 9.67 9.02 -14.28
C ARG A 150 9.26 7.81 -15.11
N ALA A 151 9.35 6.60 -14.56
CA ALA A 151 9.00 5.37 -15.26
C ALA A 151 7.52 5.35 -15.71
N VAL A 152 6.60 5.85 -14.87
CA VAL A 152 5.19 6.00 -15.23
C VAL A 152 4.99 7.00 -16.38
N ARG A 153 5.68 8.16 -16.33
CA ARG A 153 5.60 9.17 -17.39
C ARG A 153 6.22 8.71 -18.70
N ASP A 154 7.30 7.93 -18.62
CA ASP A 154 8.01 7.36 -19.77
C ASP A 154 7.27 6.16 -20.38
N GLY A 155 6.16 5.71 -19.76
CA GLY A 155 5.33 4.61 -20.27
C GLY A 155 5.89 3.21 -20.01
N ALA A 156 6.70 3.04 -18.95
CA ALA A 156 7.27 1.75 -18.58
C ALA A 156 6.22 0.73 -18.08
N PHE A 157 5.04 1.20 -17.68
CA PHE A 157 3.94 0.38 -17.20
C PHE A 157 2.78 0.38 -18.19
N ALA A 158 1.92 -0.65 -18.12
CA ALA A 158 0.67 -0.71 -18.86
C ALA A 158 -0.37 0.34 -18.41
N PHE A 159 -0.03 1.15 -17.41
CA PHE A 159 -0.78 2.30 -16.94
C PHE A 159 0.11 3.55 -17.02
N GLY A 160 -0.48 4.67 -17.42
CA GLY A 160 0.17 5.99 -17.40
C GLY A 160 -0.28 6.83 -16.20
N PRO A 161 0.22 8.07 -16.07
CA PRO A 161 -0.26 9.01 -15.07
C PRO A 161 -1.80 9.16 -15.17
N PRO A 162 -2.52 9.40 -14.07
CA PRO A 162 -3.92 9.78 -14.12
C PRO A 162 -4.10 11.13 -14.80
N ASP A 163 -5.24 11.33 -15.45
CA ASP A 163 -5.65 12.61 -16.05
C ASP A 163 -5.94 13.69 -14.99
#